data_AF-A0A511R0I4-F1
#
_entry.id   AF-A0A511R0I4-F1
#
_cell.length_a   1.000
_cell.length_b   1.000
_cell.length_c   1.000
_cell.angle_alpha   90.00
_cell.angle_beta   90.00
_cell.angle_gamma   90.00
#
_symmetry.space_group_name_H-M   'P 1'
#
loop_
_entity.id
_entity.type
_entity.pdbx_description
1 polymer ?
#
loop_
_entity_poly.entity_id
_entity_poly.type
_entity_poly.pdbx_seq_one_letter_code
_entity_poly.pdbx_strand_id
1 'polypeptide(L)'
;MAEIYGCNLEVLENPKLVEVALRDAVFKLGAPPGSVQATVYKFYPQGLSAAILSPVAAVMIHTWPEDDASAALDLYFFKPDVDPESVLRGLARAFGAREESAFRLWRGGEHEIKRRSQGNASRSNR
;
A
#
# COMPACT_ATOMS: atom_id res chain seq x y z
N MET A 1 5.48 4.12 3.69
CA MET A 1 4.75 3.17 4.54
C MET A 1 3.98 3.98 5.54
N ALA A 2 2.80 3.52 5.89
CA ALA A 2 1.95 4.22 6.85
C ALA A 2 1.15 3.23 7.69
N GLU A 3 0.71 3.69 8.84
CA GLU A 3 -0.25 3.03 9.70
C GLU A 3 -1.39 4.02 9.96
N ILE A 4 -2.62 3.53 9.97
CA ILE A 4 -3.81 4.30 10.33
C ILE A 4 -4.55 3.60 11.45
N TYR A 5 -5.12 4.37 12.37
CA TYR A 5 -5.76 3.87 13.58
C TYR A 5 -7.13 4.51 13.79
N GLY A 6 -7.98 3.83 14.56
CA GLY A 6 -9.35 4.24 14.84
C GLY A 6 -10.22 4.32 13.59
N CYS A 7 -10.06 3.38 12.64
CA CYS A 7 -10.84 3.37 11.39
C CYS A 7 -12.30 2.99 11.64
N ASN A 8 -13.16 3.34 10.68
CA ASN A 8 -14.52 2.81 10.63
C ASN A 8 -14.48 1.30 10.31
N LEU A 9 -14.90 0.48 11.28
CA LEU A 9 -14.93 -0.98 11.15
C LEU A 9 -15.75 -1.48 9.96
N GLU A 10 -16.86 -0.83 9.61
CA GLU A 10 -17.68 -1.23 8.46
C GLU A 10 -16.93 -1.09 7.13
N VAL A 11 -16.05 -0.10 7.03
CA VAL A 11 -15.19 0.11 5.86
C VAL A 11 -14.00 -0.84 5.90
N LEU A 12 -13.32 -0.89 7.05
CA LEU A 12 -12.10 -1.67 7.27
C LEU A 12 -12.31 -3.17 7.04
N GLU A 13 -13.50 -3.68 7.37
CA GLU A 13 -13.84 -5.10 7.28
C GLU A 13 -14.48 -5.51 5.95
N ASN A 14 -14.82 -4.57 5.09
CA ASN A 14 -15.58 -4.84 3.87
C ASN A 14 -14.66 -4.87 2.63
N PRO A 15 -14.44 -6.05 2.02
CA PRO A 15 -13.54 -6.21 0.88
C PRO A 15 -13.84 -5.26 -0.29
N LYS A 16 -15.12 -4.99 -0.56
CA LYS A 16 -15.53 -4.11 -1.67
C LYS A 16 -15.21 -2.65 -1.38
N LEU A 17 -15.47 -2.19 -0.15
CA LEU A 17 -15.18 -0.80 0.23
C LEU A 17 -13.68 -0.54 0.28
N VAL A 18 -12.91 -1.49 0.83
CA VAL A 18 -11.44 -1.42 0.80
C VAL A 18 -10.93 -1.35 -0.63
N GLU A 19 -11.38 -2.25 -1.52
CA GLU A 19 -10.94 -2.22 -2.92
C GLU A 19 -11.26 -0.88 -3.59
N VAL A 20 -12.47 -0.35 -3.41
CA VAL A 20 -12.88 0.94 -3.97
C VAL A 20 -11.99 2.08 -3.47
N ALA A 21 -11.71 2.14 -2.16
CA ALA A 21 -10.86 3.17 -1.59
C ALA A 21 -9.43 3.14 -2.17
N LEU A 22 -8.84 1.95 -2.29
CA LEU A 22 -7.49 1.81 -2.85
C LEU A 22 -7.46 2.09 -4.36
N ARG A 23 -8.48 1.67 -5.12
CA ARG A 23 -8.57 1.95 -6.56
C ARG A 23 -8.73 3.44 -6.83
N ASP A 24 -9.57 4.13 -6.06
CA ASP A 24 -9.75 5.58 -6.17
C ASP A 24 -8.43 6.34 -5.93
N ALA A 25 -7.62 5.88 -4.96
CA ALA A 25 -6.29 6.45 -4.71
C ALA A 25 -5.38 6.38 -5.95
N VAL A 26 -5.31 5.24 -6.66
CA VAL A 26 -4.48 5.12 -7.87
C VAL A 26 -5.09 5.83 -9.08
N PHE A 27 -6.42 5.89 -9.21
CA PHE A 27 -7.09 6.65 -10.27
C PHE A 27 -6.84 8.15 -10.15
N LYS A 28 -6.84 8.70 -8.93
CA LYS A 28 -6.46 10.10 -8.66
C LYS A 28 -5.02 10.43 -9.06
N LEU A 29 -4.14 9.42 -9.13
CA LEU A 29 -2.78 9.55 -9.63
C LEU A 29 -2.66 9.44 -11.16
N GLY A 30 -3.80 9.26 -11.84
CA GLY A 30 -3.88 9.15 -13.30
C GLY A 30 -3.65 7.74 -13.84
N ALA A 31 -3.92 6.69 -13.07
CA ALA A 31 -3.91 5.32 -13.59
C ALA A 31 -4.92 5.17 -14.75
N PRO A 32 -4.53 4.69 -15.94
CA PRO A 32 -5.45 4.48 -17.05
C PRO A 32 -6.58 3.50 -16.69
N PRO A 33 -7.84 3.77 -17.10
CA PRO A 33 -8.93 2.80 -16.99
C PRO A 33 -8.53 1.46 -17.63
N GLY A 34 -8.84 0.34 -16.97
CA GLY A 34 -8.49 -1.00 -17.44
C GLY A 34 -7.05 -1.46 -17.16
N SER A 35 -6.16 -0.58 -16.65
CA SER A 35 -4.78 -0.94 -16.30
C SER A 35 -4.56 -1.29 -14.82
N VAL A 36 -5.64 -1.29 -14.03
CA VAL A 36 -5.60 -1.49 -12.58
C VAL A 36 -6.05 -2.90 -12.22
N GLN A 37 -5.13 -3.68 -11.64
CA GLN A 37 -5.39 -5.01 -11.09
C GLN A 37 -5.60 -4.91 -9.58
N ALA A 38 -6.52 -5.71 -9.06
CA ALA A 38 -6.84 -5.76 -7.64
C ALA A 38 -6.87 -7.21 -7.18
N THR A 39 -6.39 -7.44 -5.96
CA THR A 39 -6.65 -8.67 -5.21
C THR A 39 -7.04 -8.30 -3.79
N VAL A 40 -8.05 -8.99 -3.27
CA VAL A 40 -8.51 -8.82 -1.89
C VAL A 40 -8.74 -10.20 -1.31
N TYR A 41 -8.17 -10.42 -0.12
CA TYR A 41 -8.32 -11.64 0.63
C TYR A 41 -8.88 -11.32 2.01
N LYS A 42 -10.11 -11.74 2.27
CA LYS A 42 -10.77 -11.61 3.57
C LYS A 42 -10.31 -12.74 4.49
N PHE A 43 -9.83 -12.38 5.68
CA PHE A 43 -9.47 -13.34 6.72
C PHE A 43 -10.70 -13.78 7.53
N TYR A 44 -10.58 -14.94 8.18
CA TYR A 44 -11.53 -15.41 9.18
C TYR A 44 -10.84 -15.43 10.56
N PRO A 45 -11.48 -14.93 11.63
CA PRO A 45 -12.85 -14.40 11.67
C PRO A 45 -13.00 -12.96 11.17
N GLN A 46 -11.92 -12.17 11.11
CA GLN A 46 -11.93 -10.75 10.79
C GLN A 46 -10.61 -10.32 10.15
N GLY A 47 -10.55 -9.11 9.61
CA GLY A 47 -9.40 -8.55 8.91
C GLY A 47 -9.37 -8.92 7.43
N LEU A 48 -8.51 -8.24 6.67
CA LEU A 48 -8.25 -8.54 5.27
C LEU A 48 -6.87 -8.06 4.83
N SER A 49 -6.44 -8.55 3.68
CA SER A 49 -5.35 -7.99 2.90
C SER A 49 -5.84 -7.60 1.52
N ALA A 50 -5.43 -6.44 1.03
CA ALA A 50 -5.70 -6.03 -0.34
C ALA A 50 -4.46 -5.43 -1.00
N ALA A 51 -4.34 -5.64 -2.30
CA ALA A 51 -3.28 -5.06 -3.12
C ALA A 51 -3.84 -4.57 -4.46
N ILE A 52 -3.50 -3.33 -4.81
CA ILE A 52 -3.79 -2.69 -6.08
C ILE A 52 -2.48 -2.47 -6.82
N LEU A 53 -2.40 -2.97 -8.05
CA LEU A 53 -1.26 -2.80 -8.94
C LEU A 53 -1.71 -1.98 -10.16
N SER A 54 -0.92 -0.97 -10.50
CA SER A 54 -1.16 -0.10 -11.66
C SER A 54 0.15 0.40 -12.28
N PRO A 55 0.13 1.02 -13.47
CA PRO A 55 1.32 1.64 -14.05
C PRO A 55 1.86 2.87 -13.30
N VAL A 56 1.10 3.46 -12.38
CA VAL A 56 1.48 4.71 -11.68
C VAL A 56 1.85 4.49 -10.22
N ALA A 57 1.31 3.45 -9.59
CA ALA A 57 1.55 3.10 -8.20
C ALA A 57 1.18 1.64 -7.91
N ALA A 58 1.77 1.10 -6.84
CA ALA A 58 1.29 -0.09 -6.15
C ALA A 58 0.88 0.31 -4.73
N VAL A 59 -0.31 -0.12 -4.31
CA VAL A 59 -0.89 0.19 -2.99
C VAL A 59 -1.33 -1.10 -2.33
N MET A 60 -0.89 -1.35 -1.10
CA MET A 60 -1.29 -2.53 -0.33
C MET A 60 -1.78 -2.12 1.05
N ILE A 61 -2.68 -2.91 1.62
CA ILE A 61 -3.21 -2.74 2.96
C ILE A 61 -3.36 -4.10 3.66
N HIS A 62 -3.07 -4.12 4.95
CA HIS A 62 -3.41 -5.19 5.88
C HIS A 62 -4.18 -4.58 7.05
N THR A 63 -5.28 -5.21 7.47
CA THR A 63 -6.17 -4.64 8.49
C THR A 63 -6.24 -5.52 9.74
N TRP A 64 -6.35 -4.87 10.91
CA TRP A 64 -6.53 -5.49 12.24
C TRP A 64 -7.71 -4.82 12.96
N PRO A 65 -8.95 -5.30 12.72
CA PRO A 65 -10.16 -4.79 13.41
C PRO A 65 -10.07 -4.83 14.93
N GLU A 66 -9.42 -5.86 15.47
CA GLU A 66 -9.23 -6.06 16.91
C GLU A 66 -8.27 -5.06 17.57
N ASP A 67 -7.39 -4.43 16.81
CA ASP A 67 -6.31 -3.61 17.32
C ASP A 67 -6.54 -2.16 16.91
N ASP A 68 -7.32 -1.42 17.72
CA ASP A 68 -7.80 -0.04 17.48
C ASP A 68 -8.35 0.17 16.05
N ALA A 69 -8.99 -0.84 15.46
CA ALA A 69 -9.45 -0.80 14.08
C ALA A 69 -8.37 -0.25 13.12
N SER A 70 -7.17 -0.83 13.19
CA SER A 70 -5.99 -0.31 12.50
C SER A 70 -5.75 -0.95 11.14
N ALA A 71 -4.90 -0.29 10.34
CA ALA A 71 -4.36 -0.87 9.12
C ALA A 71 -2.93 -0.40 8.85
N ALA A 72 -2.12 -1.30 8.32
CA ALA A 72 -0.83 -0.97 7.74
C ALA A 72 -0.96 -0.80 6.23
N LEU A 73 -0.39 0.27 5.68
CA LEU A 73 -0.40 0.61 4.26
C LEU A 73 1.03 0.70 3.68
N ASP A 74 1.20 0.05 2.53
CA ASP A 74 2.34 0.23 1.65
C ASP A 74 1.92 1.04 0.43
N LEU A 75 2.41 2.28 0.36
CA LEU A 75 2.18 3.18 -0.77
C LEU A 75 3.47 3.31 -1.57
N TYR A 76 3.49 2.73 -2.77
CA TYR A 76 4.62 2.77 -3.68
C TYR A 76 4.25 3.55 -4.93
N PHE A 77 4.96 4.63 -5.22
CA PHE A 77 4.70 5.50 -6.37
C PHE A 77 5.80 5.37 -7.42
N PHE A 78 5.43 5.32 -8.70
CA PHE A 78 6.36 5.24 -9.82
C PHE A 78 6.60 6.58 -10.52
N LYS A 79 5.80 7.61 -10.18
CA LYS A 79 5.89 8.95 -10.75
C LYS A 79 6.59 9.91 -9.77
N PRO A 80 7.40 10.85 -10.25
CA PRO A 80 8.12 11.80 -9.38
C PRO A 80 7.19 12.83 -8.73
N ASP A 81 6.13 13.25 -9.43
CA ASP A 81 5.26 14.37 -9.02
C ASP A 81 4.08 13.94 -8.14
N VAL A 82 4.29 12.95 -7.27
CA VAL A 82 3.27 12.49 -6.33
C VAL A 82 3.54 13.09 -4.95
N ASP A 83 2.53 13.73 -4.36
CA ASP A 83 2.50 14.06 -2.93
C ASP A 83 1.99 12.83 -2.14
N PRO A 84 2.88 12.07 -1.47
CA PRO A 84 2.50 10.89 -0.72
C PRO A 84 1.56 11.19 0.44
N GLU A 85 1.71 12.35 1.06
CA GLU A 85 0.92 12.72 2.23
C GLU A 85 -0.52 13.03 1.82
N SER A 86 -0.73 13.67 0.68
CA SER A 86 -2.09 13.86 0.16
C SER A 86 -2.79 12.54 -0.14
N VAL A 87 -2.06 11.55 -0.68
CA VAL A 87 -2.60 10.20 -0.92
C VAL A 87 -2.95 9.53 0.41
N LEU A 88 -2.05 9.56 1.39
CA LEU A 88 -2.27 8.99 2.71
C LEU A 88 -3.47 9.64 3.41
N ARG A 89 -3.52 10.98 3.48
CA ARG A 89 -4.67 11.72 4.03
C ARG A 89 -5.98 11.38 3.32
N GLY A 90 -5.93 11.13 2.02
CA GLY A 90 -7.08 10.67 1.23
C GLY A 90 -7.58 9.30 1.68
N LEU A 91 -6.66 8.35 1.86
CA LEU A 91 -6.97 7.01 2.36
C LEU A 91 -7.45 7.06 3.81
N ALA A 92 -6.74 7.74 4.71
CA ALA A 92 -7.14 7.90 6.11
C ALA A 92 -8.58 8.42 6.23
N ARG A 93 -8.96 9.43 5.44
CA ARG A 93 -10.35 9.90 5.36
C ARG A 93 -11.33 8.84 4.83
N ALA A 94 -10.96 8.10 3.77
CA ALA A 94 -11.81 7.07 3.20
C ALA A 94 -12.08 5.91 4.19
N PHE A 95 -11.09 5.59 5.03
CA PHE A 95 -11.22 4.59 6.10
C PHE A 95 -11.81 5.17 7.39
N GLY A 96 -12.03 6.48 7.48
CA GLY A 96 -12.51 7.12 8.70
C GLY A 96 -11.52 7.04 9.87
N ALA A 97 -10.22 6.99 9.58
CA ALA A 97 -9.17 6.91 10.59
C ALA A 97 -9.12 8.18 11.44
N ARG A 98 -8.85 8.00 12.74
CA ARG A 98 -8.62 9.09 13.70
C ARG A 98 -7.18 9.59 13.65
N GLU A 99 -6.24 8.67 13.45
CA GLU A 99 -4.81 8.91 13.54
C GLU A 99 -4.07 8.21 12.38
N GLU A 100 -2.97 8.82 11.94
CA GLU A 100 -2.05 8.23 10.97
C GLU A 100 -0.59 8.45 11.39
N SER A 101 0.27 7.49 11.08
CA SER A 101 1.71 7.58 11.23
C SER A 101 2.36 7.11 9.93
N ALA A 102 3.43 7.76 9.49
CA ALA A 102 4.08 7.38 8.24
C ALA A 102 5.58 7.68 8.24
N PHE A 103 6.29 6.89 7.45
CA PHE A 103 7.64 7.23 7.03
C PHE A 103 7.82 6.98 5.53
N ARG A 104 8.75 7.74 4.95
CA ARG A 104 9.05 7.71 3.53
C ARG A 104 10.42 7.10 3.29
N LEU A 105 10.49 6.22 2.29
CA LEU A 105 11.74 5.69 1.77
C LEU A 105 11.81 5.97 0.27
N TRP A 106 12.86 6.67 -0.16
CA TRP A 106 13.16 6.86 -1.57
C TRP A 106 13.76 5.58 -2.14
N ARG A 107 13.23 5.09 -3.26
CA ARG A 107 13.67 3.86 -3.92
C ARG A 107 14.10 4.16 -5.35
N GLY A 108 15.34 3.81 -5.69
CA GLY A 108 16.00 4.27 -6.92
C GLY A 108 16.40 5.74 -6.84
N GLY A 109 17.62 6.10 -7.24
CA GLY A 109 18.12 7.48 -7.14
C GLY A 109 18.91 7.81 -5.86
N GLU A 110 19.08 9.12 -5.60
CA GLU A 110 20.11 9.89 -4.84
C GLU A 110 20.77 9.32 -3.56
N HIS A 111 20.29 8.23 -2.98
CA HIS A 111 20.94 7.57 -1.84
C HIS A 111 21.60 6.28 -2.30
N GLU A 112 22.89 6.12 -2.00
CA GLU A 112 23.65 4.92 -2.34
C GLU A 112 23.10 3.71 -1.55
N ILE A 113 22.17 2.97 -2.17
CA ILE A 113 21.82 1.64 -1.70
C ILE A 113 23.04 0.76 -2.00
N LYS A 114 23.83 0.45 -0.97
CA LYS A 114 24.99 -0.45 -1.10
C LYS A 114 24.55 -1.77 -1.69
N ARG A 115 24.80 -1.93 -2.99
CA ARG A 115 24.56 -3.18 -3.71
C ARG A 115 25.54 -4.21 -3.19
N ARG A 116 25.03 -5.28 -2.61
CA ARG A 116 25.85 -6.45 -2.30
C ARG A 116 25.80 -7.35 -3.53
N SER A 117 26.96 -7.69 -4.09
CA SER A 117 27.00 -8.77 -5.07
C SER A 117 26.69 -10.07 -4.34
N GLN A 118 25.75 -10.85 -4.86
CA GLN A 118 25.71 -12.26 -4.51
C GLN A 118 26.84 -12.92 -5.30
N GLY A 119 27.91 -13.31 -4.60
CA GLY A 119 29.07 -13.93 -5.25
C GLY A 119 28.63 -15.15 -6.05
N ASN A 120 29.11 -15.29 -7.30
CA ASN A 120 29.01 -16.55 -8.01
C ASN A 120 29.73 -17.59 -7.16
N ALA A 121 28.97 -18.52 -6.57
CA ALA A 121 29.54 -19.78 -6.13
C ALA A 121 30.31 -20.34 -7.32
N SER A 122 31.63 -20.44 -7.16
CA SER A 122 32.51 -21.02 -8.14
C SER A 122 31.95 -22.39 -8.53
N ARG A 123 31.54 -22.52 -9.79
CA ARG A 123 31.40 -23.84 -10.40
C ARG A 123 32.82 -24.41 -10.50
N SER A 124 33.26 -25.03 -9.41
CA SER A 124 34.21 -26.12 -9.46
C SER A 124 33.60 -27.17 -10.36
N ASN A 125 34.12 -27.33 -11.58
CA ASN A 125 34.16 -28.64 -12.19
C ASN A 125 35.40 -28.75 -13.08
N ARG A 126 36.19 -29.74 -12.67
CA ARG A 126 37.26 -30.51 -13.33
C ARG A 126 37.36 -30.35 -14.84
#